data_AF-A0A536JUL3-F1
#
_entry.id   AF-A0A536JUL3-F1
#
_cell.length_a   1.000
_cell.length_b   1.000
_cell.length_c   1.000
_cell.angle_alpha   90.00
_cell.angle_beta   90.00
_cell.angle_gamma   90.00
#
_symmetry.space_group_name_H-M   'P 1'
#
loop_
_entity.id
_entity.type
_entity.pdbx_description
1 polymer ?
#
loop_
_entity_poly.entity_id
_entity_poly.type
_entity_poly.pdbx_seq_one_letter_code
_entity_poly.pdbx_strand_id
1 'polypeptide(L)'
;MPVHHSTSKIIERVVTSVAAMALAFAMLGSTALAAPPVVREHITSSGAGAGNNVCVGNLCTATSVFVIVNSPTGPAQACLDITRYDSTVFAPLGYETGCALLAEGGFSIDTKGLAGAALSPIDITLQAFTCDTAGCVPTGTTRVARVSATYTGVGVVNTFRANSKSTFGGCTMYFVGKGSSREGTAALIIGTESQDALASLFTSTQKTKVVCH
;
A
#
# COMPACT_ATOMS: atom_id res chain seq x y z
N MET A 1 -1.49 35.67 -1.58
CA MET A 1 -1.50 34.25 -1.97
C MET A 1 -0.06 33.75 -2.01
N PRO A 2 0.27 32.75 -1.19
CA PRO A 2 0.95 31.59 -1.75
C PRO A 2 0.36 30.28 -1.20
N VAL A 3 -0.24 29.49 -2.09
CA VAL A 3 -0.73 28.14 -1.84
C VAL A 3 0.37 27.18 -2.27
N HIS A 4 1.32 26.82 -1.39
CA HIS A 4 2.35 25.82 -1.74
C HIS A 4 3.04 25.12 -0.54
N HIS A 5 2.27 24.72 0.48
CA HIS A 5 2.80 23.91 1.60
C HIS A 5 2.00 22.65 1.97
N SER A 6 0.85 22.36 1.34
CA SER A 6 -0.04 21.26 1.78
C SER A 6 0.10 19.95 1.00
N THR A 7 0.66 19.95 -0.22
CA THR A 7 0.88 18.75 -1.03
C THR A 7 2.01 17.86 -0.50
N SER A 8 2.94 18.43 0.28
CA SER A 8 4.05 17.72 0.92
C SER A 8 3.60 16.66 1.94
N LYS A 9 2.46 16.87 2.62
CA LYS A 9 1.97 15.97 3.68
C LYS A 9 1.16 14.76 3.18
N ILE A 10 0.73 14.80 1.92
CA ILE A 10 -0.02 13.69 1.29
C ILE A 10 0.96 12.67 0.69
N ILE A 11 2.10 13.14 0.19
CA ILE A 11 3.24 12.29 -0.21
C ILE A 11 3.84 11.60 1.03
N GLU A 12 3.87 12.25 2.20
CA GLU A 12 4.18 11.62 3.50
C GLU A 12 3.19 10.50 3.91
N ARG A 13 1.98 10.45 3.36
CA ARG A 13 1.04 9.34 3.61
C ARG A 13 1.23 8.15 2.66
N VAL A 14 1.90 8.33 1.53
CA VAL A 14 2.46 7.22 0.74
C VAL A 14 3.69 6.64 1.47
N VAL A 15 4.43 7.49 2.20
CA VAL A 15 5.49 7.08 3.14
C VAL A 15 4.92 6.22 4.29
N THR A 16 3.61 6.17 4.54
CA THR A 16 3.00 5.18 5.45
C THR A 16 2.84 3.77 4.88
N SER A 17 2.94 3.48 3.58
CA SER A 17 2.89 2.08 3.10
C SER A 17 4.26 1.38 3.16
N VAL A 18 5.31 2.15 3.43
CA VAL A 18 6.51 1.70 4.14
C VAL A 18 6.15 1.06 5.49
N ALA A 19 4.91 1.17 6.02
CA ALA A 19 4.38 0.29 7.06
C ALA A 19 4.26 -1.19 6.63
N ALA A 20 4.56 -1.54 5.38
CA ALA A 20 5.00 -2.89 5.03
C ALA A 20 6.25 -3.33 5.84
N MET A 21 7.04 -2.40 6.38
CA MET A 21 8.05 -2.65 7.42
C MET A 21 7.43 -2.96 8.80
N ALA A 22 6.21 -2.53 9.11
CA ALA A 22 5.54 -2.86 10.38
C ALA A 22 4.98 -4.30 10.40
N LEU A 23 4.56 -4.84 9.24
CA LEU A 23 4.22 -6.26 9.11
C LEU A 23 5.43 -7.19 9.30
N ALA A 24 6.65 -6.72 9.05
CA ALA A 24 7.87 -7.45 9.36
C ALA A 24 8.15 -7.58 10.88
N PHE A 25 7.53 -6.75 11.74
CA PHE A 25 7.68 -6.82 13.20
C PHE A 25 6.53 -7.54 13.90
N ALA A 26 5.30 -7.51 13.36
CA ALA A 26 4.16 -8.20 13.97
C ALA A 26 4.29 -9.75 13.91
N MET A 27 4.97 -10.30 12.90
CA MET A 27 5.20 -11.75 12.78
C MET A 27 6.37 -12.29 13.62
N LEU A 28 7.11 -11.42 14.33
CA LEU A 28 8.18 -11.83 15.26
C LEU A 28 7.70 -11.94 16.73
N GLY A 29 6.43 -11.63 16.99
CA GLY A 29 5.91 -11.48 18.35
C GLY A 29 4.75 -12.40 18.69
N SER A 30 4.94 -13.73 18.67
CA SER A 30 4.28 -14.67 19.59
C SER A 30 4.49 -16.13 19.18
N THR A 31 5.67 -16.67 19.48
CA THR A 31 5.85 -17.99 20.12
C THR A 31 7.33 -18.17 20.38
N ALA A 32 7.72 -17.92 21.63
CA ALA A 32 9.02 -18.32 22.14
C ALA A 32 9.06 -19.84 22.24
N LEU A 33 9.42 -20.52 21.15
CA LEU A 33 9.88 -21.90 21.19
C LEU A 33 11.01 -22.07 20.18
N ALA A 34 12.25 -22.09 20.72
CA ALA A 34 13.47 -22.59 20.10
C ALA A 34 13.55 -22.48 18.57
N ALA A 35 13.62 -21.25 18.05
CA ALA A 35 13.89 -21.06 16.63
C ALA A 35 15.32 -21.58 16.31
N PRO A 36 15.52 -22.27 15.17
CA PRO A 36 16.85 -22.68 14.72
C PRO A 36 17.81 -21.48 14.68
N PRO A 37 19.13 -21.68 14.84
CA PRO A 37 20.08 -20.60 15.15
C PRO A 37 20.19 -19.51 14.07
N VAL A 38 19.60 -19.71 12.88
CA VAL A 38 19.55 -18.71 11.80
C VAL A 38 18.23 -18.80 11.03
N VAL A 39 17.45 -17.72 10.98
CA VAL A 39 16.34 -17.52 10.04
C VAL A 39 16.82 -16.61 8.90
N ARG A 40 16.54 -16.96 7.65
CA ARG A 40 16.79 -16.11 6.47
C ARG A 40 15.52 -15.94 5.67
N GLU A 41 15.07 -14.71 5.55
CA GLU A 41 13.96 -14.34 4.68
C GLU A 41 14.48 -13.50 3.53
N HIS A 42 13.94 -13.75 2.33
CA HIS A 42 14.23 -13.00 1.12
C HIS A 42 12.91 -12.70 0.41
N ILE A 43 12.51 -11.43 0.44
CA ILE A 43 11.23 -10.97 -0.09
C ILE A 43 11.53 -10.00 -1.23
N THR A 44 10.98 -10.28 -2.40
CA THR A 44 10.96 -9.31 -3.50
C THR A 44 9.52 -8.87 -3.71
N SER A 45 9.30 -7.56 -3.72
CA SER A 45 7.99 -6.96 -3.89
C SER A 45 8.02 -5.96 -5.04
N SER A 46 6.94 -5.89 -5.79
CA SER A 46 6.68 -4.84 -6.75
C SER A 46 5.22 -4.43 -6.66
N GLY A 47 4.92 -3.18 -6.99
CA GLY A 47 3.55 -2.71 -6.84
C GLY A 47 3.33 -1.32 -7.38
N ALA A 48 2.07 -0.93 -7.36
CA ALA A 48 1.64 0.41 -7.67
C ALA A 48 0.51 0.83 -6.72
N GLY A 49 0.53 2.08 -6.31
CA GLY A 49 -0.55 2.72 -5.58
C GLY A 49 -1.07 3.91 -6.36
N ALA A 50 -2.36 4.18 -6.27
CA ALA A 50 -2.96 5.38 -6.80
C ALA A 50 -4.02 5.92 -5.84
N GLY A 51 -4.11 7.24 -5.75
CA GLY A 51 -5.01 7.94 -4.85
C GLY A 51 -5.64 9.16 -5.51
N ASN A 52 -6.93 9.35 -5.26
CA ASN A 52 -7.68 10.54 -5.64
C ASN A 52 -8.44 11.08 -4.41
N ASN A 53 -8.62 12.40 -4.36
CA ASN A 53 -9.51 13.05 -3.40
C ASN A 53 -10.48 13.98 -4.15
N VAL A 54 -11.78 13.77 -3.96
CA VAL A 54 -12.83 14.66 -4.48
C VAL A 54 -13.61 15.27 -3.32
N CYS A 55 -13.85 16.57 -3.34
CA CYS A 55 -14.61 17.27 -2.31
C CYS A 55 -15.81 18.01 -2.90
N VAL A 56 -16.96 17.92 -2.22
CA VAL A 56 -18.18 18.68 -2.50
C VAL A 56 -18.54 19.45 -1.23
N GLY A 57 -18.27 20.75 -1.23
CA GLY A 57 -18.29 21.55 0.00
C GLY A 57 -17.25 21.03 1.00
N ASN A 58 -17.68 20.78 2.24
CA ASN A 58 -16.79 20.28 3.30
C ASN A 58 -16.63 18.76 3.28
N LEU A 59 -17.46 18.03 2.52
CA LEU A 59 -17.43 16.57 2.46
C LEU A 59 -16.47 16.11 1.37
N CYS A 60 -15.47 15.33 1.76
CA CYS A 60 -14.48 14.78 0.85
C CYS A 60 -14.55 13.25 0.81
N THR A 61 -14.29 12.68 -0.36
CA THR A 61 -14.07 11.25 -0.57
C THR A 61 -12.65 11.04 -1.04
N ALA A 62 -11.86 10.33 -0.24
CA ALA A 62 -10.55 9.83 -0.59
C ALA A 62 -10.68 8.42 -1.12
N THR A 63 -10.16 8.15 -2.31
CA THR A 63 -10.13 6.81 -2.91
C THR A 63 -8.68 6.42 -3.11
N SER A 64 -8.29 5.23 -2.67
CA SER A 64 -6.98 4.66 -2.96
C SER A 64 -7.06 3.21 -3.41
N VAL A 65 -6.37 2.90 -4.50
CA VAL A 65 -6.14 1.54 -4.98
C VAL A 65 -4.67 1.22 -4.80
N PHE A 66 -4.38 0.04 -4.26
CA PHE A 66 -3.03 -0.40 -4.01
C PHE A 66 -2.84 -1.85 -4.43
N VAL A 67 -1.78 -2.10 -5.18
CA VAL A 67 -1.46 -3.43 -5.70
C VAL A 67 -0.06 -3.81 -5.25
N ILE A 68 0.07 -4.99 -4.64
CA ILE A 68 1.36 -5.61 -4.32
C ILE A 68 1.43 -6.98 -4.97
N VAL A 69 2.59 -7.27 -5.58
CA VAL A 69 3.03 -8.60 -5.98
C VAL A 69 4.27 -8.95 -5.17
N ASN A 70 4.18 -10.00 -4.35
CA ASN A 70 5.28 -10.54 -3.57
C ASN A 70 5.84 -11.82 -4.21
N SER A 71 7.16 -11.96 -4.27
CA SER A 71 7.90 -13.06 -4.87
C SER A 71 8.93 -13.61 -3.86
N PRO A 72 9.24 -14.92 -3.85
CA PRO A 72 8.84 -15.95 -4.83
C PRO A 72 7.55 -16.71 -4.52
N THR A 73 6.97 -16.56 -3.34
CA THR A 73 5.82 -17.35 -2.86
C THR A 73 4.67 -16.50 -2.32
N GLY A 74 4.75 -15.17 -2.43
CA GLY A 74 3.78 -14.29 -1.80
C GLY A 74 2.52 -14.09 -2.66
N PRO A 75 1.34 -13.94 -2.06
CA PRO A 75 0.14 -13.60 -2.81
C PRO A 75 0.31 -12.23 -3.48
N ALA A 76 -0.14 -12.15 -4.74
CA ALA A 76 -0.41 -10.90 -5.40
C ALA A 76 -1.82 -10.45 -5.01
N GLN A 77 -1.98 -9.22 -4.54
CA GLN A 77 -3.28 -8.71 -4.12
C GLN A 77 -3.47 -7.26 -4.55
N ALA A 78 -4.72 -6.90 -4.81
CA ALA A 78 -5.16 -5.53 -4.97
C ALA A 78 -6.14 -5.18 -3.84
N CYS A 79 -5.95 -4.03 -3.24
CA CYS A 79 -6.81 -3.48 -2.21
C CYS A 79 -7.41 -2.16 -2.68
N LEU A 80 -8.63 -1.89 -2.27
CA LEU A 80 -9.34 -0.64 -2.50
C LEU A 80 -9.80 -0.10 -1.15
N ASP A 81 -9.45 1.15 -0.87
CA ASP A 81 -9.93 1.91 0.27
C ASP A 81 -10.67 3.15 -0.23
N ILE A 82 -11.85 3.41 0.33
CA ILE A 82 -12.65 4.60 0.07
C ILE A 82 -13.02 5.20 1.42
N THR A 83 -12.53 6.40 1.72
CA THR A 83 -12.80 7.10 2.97
C THR A 83 -13.60 8.36 2.71
N ARG A 84 -14.72 8.52 3.41
CA ARG A 84 -15.49 9.77 3.46
C ARG A 84 -15.14 10.51 4.74
N TYR A 85 -14.82 11.79 4.64
CA TYR A 85 -14.45 12.62 5.79
C TYR A 85 -14.94 14.06 5.62
N ASP A 86 -15.15 14.74 6.74
CA ASP A 86 -15.32 16.19 6.78
C ASP A 86 -13.94 16.84 6.78
N SER A 87 -13.65 17.67 5.79
CA SER A 87 -12.35 18.32 5.61
C SER A 87 -12.10 19.50 6.56
N THR A 88 -13.13 20.03 7.22
CA THR A 88 -12.97 21.14 8.18
C THR A 88 -12.44 20.64 9.52
N VAL A 89 -12.95 19.50 9.97
CA VAL A 89 -12.59 18.88 11.25
C VAL A 89 -11.70 17.64 11.07
N PHE A 90 -11.42 17.24 9.83
CA PHE A 90 -10.67 16.03 9.47
C PHE A 90 -11.21 14.75 10.13
N ALA A 91 -12.53 14.69 10.31
CA ALA A 91 -13.19 13.56 10.96
C ALA A 91 -13.67 12.55 9.91
N PRO A 92 -13.31 11.24 10.03
CA PRO A 92 -13.88 10.22 9.18
C PRO A 92 -15.36 10.06 9.49
N LEU A 93 -16.18 10.02 8.44
CA LEU A 93 -17.62 9.82 8.50
C LEU A 93 -17.98 8.36 8.16
N GLY A 94 -17.17 7.74 7.31
CA GLY A 94 -17.25 6.32 6.99
C GLY A 94 -16.09 5.92 6.10
N TYR A 95 -15.81 4.63 6.05
CA TYR A 95 -14.86 4.09 5.09
C TYR A 95 -15.30 2.72 4.61
N GLU A 96 -14.85 2.36 3.42
CA GLU A 96 -15.03 1.06 2.82
C GLU A 96 -13.66 0.52 2.44
N THR A 97 -13.39 -0.73 2.76
CA THR A 97 -12.11 -1.36 2.43
C THR A 97 -12.29 -2.83 2.09
N GLY A 98 -11.41 -3.33 1.23
CA GLY A 98 -11.32 -4.73 0.88
C GLY A 98 -10.10 -5.03 0.04
N CYS A 99 -9.70 -6.30 0.03
CA CYS A 99 -8.62 -6.81 -0.80
C CYS A 99 -9.07 -8.07 -1.54
N ALA A 100 -8.56 -8.26 -2.75
CA ALA A 100 -8.75 -9.47 -3.54
C ALA A 100 -7.41 -10.00 -4.02
N LEU A 101 -7.30 -11.33 -4.09
CA LEU A 101 -6.14 -12.00 -4.68
C LEU A 101 -6.16 -11.81 -6.19
N LEU A 102 -5.01 -11.47 -6.75
CA LEU A 102 -4.83 -11.34 -8.18
C LEU A 102 -4.68 -12.71 -8.83
N ALA A 103 -5.39 -12.92 -9.93
CA ALA A 103 -5.11 -14.01 -10.84
C ALA A 103 -3.71 -13.83 -11.47
N GLU A 104 -3.13 -14.91 -11.98
CA GLU A 104 -1.90 -14.85 -12.75
C GLU A 104 -2.05 -13.88 -13.94
N GLY A 105 -1.09 -12.97 -14.11
CA GLY A 105 -1.17 -11.91 -15.13
C GLY A 105 -2.19 -10.81 -14.85
N GLY A 106 -2.89 -10.84 -13.70
CA GLY A 106 -3.86 -9.81 -13.29
C GLY A 106 -3.24 -8.45 -13.00
N PHE A 107 -1.91 -8.40 -12.81
CA PHE A 107 -1.15 -7.17 -12.70
C PHE A 107 0.16 -7.27 -13.49
N SER A 108 0.51 -6.20 -14.20
CA SER A 108 1.76 -6.07 -14.92
C SER A 108 2.46 -4.78 -14.53
N ILE A 109 3.79 -4.78 -14.47
CA ILE A 109 4.60 -3.62 -14.13
C ILE A 109 5.96 -3.68 -14.81
N ASP A 110 6.43 -2.56 -15.36
CA ASP A 110 7.82 -2.39 -15.76
C ASP A 110 8.71 -2.28 -14.53
N THR A 111 9.27 -3.39 -14.08
CA THR A 111 10.12 -3.46 -12.88
C THR A 111 11.50 -2.81 -13.05
N LYS A 112 11.91 -2.47 -14.29
CA LYS A 112 13.22 -1.86 -14.56
C LYS A 112 13.14 -0.34 -14.57
N GLY A 113 12.23 0.22 -15.38
CA GLY A 113 12.10 1.67 -15.56
C GLY A 113 10.95 2.29 -14.77
N LEU A 114 10.08 1.47 -14.17
CA LEU A 114 8.83 1.92 -13.55
C LEU A 114 8.02 2.83 -14.50
N ALA A 115 8.11 2.58 -15.81
CA ALA A 115 7.49 3.44 -16.82
C ALA A 115 5.96 3.29 -16.84
N GLY A 116 5.46 2.13 -16.44
CA GLY A 116 4.03 1.90 -16.29
C GLY A 116 3.71 0.60 -15.59
N ALA A 117 2.44 0.49 -15.21
CA ALA A 117 1.83 -0.72 -14.68
C ALA A 117 0.35 -0.76 -15.08
N ALA A 118 -0.24 -1.95 -15.05
CA ALA A 118 -1.67 -2.13 -15.29
C ALA A 118 -2.25 -3.19 -14.37
N LEU A 119 -3.38 -2.87 -13.77
CA LEU A 119 -4.26 -3.78 -13.04
C LEU A 119 -5.43 -4.14 -13.94
N SER A 120 -5.51 -5.41 -14.33
CA SER A 120 -6.66 -5.97 -15.03
C SER A 120 -7.92 -5.87 -14.15
N PRO A 121 -9.12 -5.77 -14.75
CA PRO A 121 -10.36 -5.71 -13.98
C PRO A 121 -10.48 -6.85 -12.96
N ILE A 122 -10.70 -6.48 -11.71
CA ILE A 122 -10.86 -7.38 -10.57
C ILE A 122 -12.04 -6.95 -9.71
N ASP A 123 -12.79 -7.92 -9.21
CA ASP A 123 -13.89 -7.68 -8.27
C ASP A 123 -13.36 -7.73 -6.83
N ILE A 124 -13.53 -6.64 -6.08
CA ILE A 124 -13.12 -6.51 -4.68
C ILE A 124 -14.37 -6.39 -3.81
N THR A 125 -14.54 -7.31 -2.87
CA THR A 125 -15.60 -7.22 -1.85
C THR A 125 -15.18 -6.22 -0.79
N LEU A 126 -15.93 -5.14 -0.66
CA LEU A 126 -15.71 -4.07 0.30
C LEU A 126 -16.61 -4.28 1.53
N GLN A 127 -16.02 -4.14 2.71
CA GLN A 127 -16.74 -4.00 3.97
C GLN A 127 -16.91 -2.52 4.28
N ALA A 128 -18.14 -2.09 4.53
CA ALA A 128 -18.44 -0.71 4.91
C ALA A 128 -18.43 -0.53 6.43
N PHE A 129 -17.89 0.61 6.86
CA PHE A 129 -17.79 1.04 8.24
C PHE A 129 -18.36 2.45 8.42
N THR A 130 -19.07 2.66 9.51
CA THR A 130 -19.49 3.99 9.97
C THR A 130 -18.60 4.44 11.10
N CYS A 131 -18.16 5.69 11.05
CA CYS A 131 -17.22 6.25 12.03
C CYS A 131 -17.86 7.40 12.81
N ASP A 132 -17.54 7.44 14.10
CA ASP A 132 -17.83 8.55 14.99
C ASP A 132 -16.61 8.86 15.86
N THR A 133 -16.81 9.64 16.92
CA THR A 133 -15.74 10.01 17.86
C THR A 133 -15.20 8.84 18.70
N ALA A 134 -15.94 7.74 18.82
CA ALA A 134 -15.55 6.55 19.58
C ALA A 134 -14.81 5.51 18.70
N GLY A 135 -14.88 5.64 17.38
CA GLY A 135 -14.17 4.80 16.44
C GLY A 135 -15.04 4.43 15.25
N CYS A 136 -14.68 3.35 14.57
CA CYS A 136 -15.43 2.87 13.41
C CYS A 136 -15.93 1.46 13.64
N VAL A 137 -17.19 1.21 13.28
CA VAL A 137 -17.83 -0.10 13.42
C VAL A 137 -18.33 -0.59 12.06
N PRO A 138 -18.25 -1.91 11.78
CA PRO A 138 -18.77 -2.46 10.54
C PRO A 138 -20.29 -2.31 10.51
N THR A 139 -20.81 -1.89 9.36
CA THR A 139 -22.26 -1.71 9.16
C THR A 139 -23.00 -3.03 8.88
N GLY A 140 -22.26 -4.13 8.68
CA GLY A 140 -22.81 -5.41 8.22
C GLY A 140 -23.14 -5.45 6.72
N THR A 141 -23.02 -4.33 6.00
CA THR A 141 -23.21 -4.29 4.55
C THR A 141 -21.88 -4.51 3.83
N THR A 142 -21.91 -5.39 2.83
CA THR A 142 -20.82 -5.58 1.88
C THR A 142 -21.30 -5.27 0.48
N ARG A 143 -20.39 -4.82 -0.38
CA ARG A 143 -20.65 -4.67 -1.81
C ARG A 143 -19.43 -5.07 -2.61
N VAL A 144 -19.65 -5.44 -3.87
CA VAL A 144 -18.57 -5.74 -4.80
C VAL A 144 -18.27 -4.48 -5.63
N ALA A 145 -17.00 -4.11 -5.70
CA ALA A 145 -16.50 -3.05 -6.58
C ALA A 145 -15.59 -3.67 -7.64
N ARG A 146 -15.92 -3.45 -8.92
CA ARG A 146 -15.04 -3.84 -10.02
C ARG A 146 -14.00 -2.75 -10.24
N VAL A 147 -12.72 -3.07 -10.08
CA VAL A 147 -11.61 -2.14 -10.10
C VAL A 147 -10.65 -2.49 -11.23
N SER A 148 -10.22 -1.49 -11.99
CA SER A 148 -9.04 -1.61 -12.87
C SER A 148 -8.25 -0.32 -12.83
N ALA A 149 -6.98 -0.37 -13.23
CA ALA A 149 -6.12 0.79 -13.19
C ALA A 149 -5.03 0.72 -14.25
N THR A 150 -4.75 1.84 -14.89
CA THR A 150 -3.54 2.02 -15.71
C THR A 150 -2.66 3.08 -15.07
N TYR A 151 -1.42 2.73 -14.77
CA TYR A 151 -0.44 3.59 -14.10
C TYR A 151 0.62 4.01 -15.11
N THR A 152 0.97 5.30 -15.10
CA THR A 152 2.03 5.87 -15.93
C THR A 152 3.07 6.52 -15.02
N GLY A 153 4.32 6.06 -15.12
CA GLY A 153 5.43 6.64 -14.38
C GLY A 153 5.78 8.03 -14.89
N VAL A 154 5.88 8.99 -13.97
CA VAL A 154 6.20 10.39 -14.25
C VAL A 154 7.45 10.79 -13.47
N GLY A 155 8.25 11.68 -14.04
CA GLY A 155 9.48 12.15 -13.39
C GLY A 155 10.57 11.09 -13.35
N VAL A 156 11.49 11.23 -12.39
CA VAL A 156 12.71 10.41 -12.25
C VAL A 156 12.47 9.18 -11.40
N VAL A 157 13.23 8.11 -11.69
CA VAL A 157 13.27 6.92 -10.82
C VAL A 157 14.17 7.22 -9.63
N ASN A 158 13.61 7.12 -8.44
CA ASN A 158 14.34 7.19 -7.18
C ASN A 158 14.76 5.79 -6.76
N THR A 159 15.98 5.64 -6.25
CA THR A 159 16.47 4.35 -5.75
C THR A 159 16.83 4.47 -4.28
N PHE A 160 16.54 3.43 -3.51
CA PHE A 160 16.96 3.35 -2.11
C PHE A 160 17.80 2.10 -1.84
N ARG A 161 18.66 2.21 -0.84
CA ARG A 161 19.35 1.09 -0.21
C ARG A 161 19.40 1.34 1.29
N ALA A 162 19.04 0.34 2.08
CA ALA A 162 19.03 0.39 3.52
C ALA A 162 19.76 -0.84 4.08
N ASN A 163 20.55 -0.64 5.11
CA ASN A 163 21.15 -1.73 5.89
C ASN A 163 20.96 -1.38 7.36
N SER A 164 20.50 -2.33 8.17
CA SER A 164 20.38 -2.13 9.61
C SER A 164 20.70 -3.39 10.39
N LYS A 165 21.05 -3.20 11.67
CA LYS A 165 21.32 -4.25 12.64
C LYS A 165 20.61 -3.88 13.94
N SER A 166 19.79 -4.80 14.45
CA SER A 166 19.04 -4.61 15.70
C SER A 166 19.19 -5.83 16.58
N THR A 167 19.37 -5.63 17.89
CA THR A 167 19.53 -6.71 18.87
C THR A 167 18.36 -6.73 19.84
N PHE A 168 17.76 -7.90 20.08
CA PHE A 168 16.63 -8.08 20.99
C PHE A 168 16.64 -9.50 21.57
N GLY A 169 16.41 -9.64 22.88
CA GLY A 169 16.18 -10.95 23.53
C GLY A 169 17.24 -12.04 23.25
N GLY A 170 18.52 -11.69 23.18
CA GLY A 170 19.61 -12.65 22.84
C GLY A 170 19.79 -12.90 21.35
N CYS A 171 18.97 -12.28 20.50
CA CYS A 171 19.05 -12.36 19.04
C CYS A 171 19.60 -11.07 18.42
N THR A 172 20.19 -11.22 17.24
CA THR A 172 20.63 -10.13 16.37
C THR A 172 19.95 -10.28 15.01
N MET A 173 19.16 -9.29 14.60
CA MET A 173 18.58 -9.15 13.28
C MET A 173 19.47 -8.26 12.40
N TYR A 174 19.77 -8.75 11.20
CA TYR A 174 20.42 -8.02 10.11
C TYR A 174 19.40 -7.83 9.00
N PHE A 175 19.23 -6.59 8.55
CA PHE A 175 18.34 -6.23 7.45
C PHE A 175 19.15 -5.58 6.33
N VAL A 176 18.86 -5.99 5.10
CA VAL A 176 19.36 -5.37 3.88
C VAL A 176 18.17 -5.18 2.93
N GLY A 177 17.90 -3.93 2.57
CA GLY A 177 16.86 -3.55 1.63
C GLY A 177 17.45 -2.77 0.46
N LYS A 178 16.91 -2.99 -0.74
CA LYS A 178 17.13 -2.12 -1.90
C LYS A 178 15.85 -2.04 -2.70
N GLY A 179 15.66 -0.96 -3.45
CA GLY A 179 14.50 -0.85 -4.31
C GLY A 179 14.50 0.45 -5.10
N SER A 180 13.44 0.61 -5.87
CA SER A 180 13.20 1.82 -6.66
C SER A 180 11.76 2.26 -6.52
N SER A 181 11.52 3.56 -6.59
CA SER A 181 10.18 4.12 -6.68
C SER A 181 10.15 5.20 -7.76
N ARG A 182 8.96 5.41 -8.32
CA ARG A 182 8.72 6.48 -9.27
C ARG A 182 7.33 7.03 -9.01
N GLU A 183 7.22 8.35 -8.96
CA GLU A 183 5.92 9.00 -8.98
C GLU A 183 5.20 8.69 -10.31
N GLY A 184 3.90 8.88 -10.33
CA GLY A 184 3.12 8.62 -11.53
C GLY A 184 1.75 9.26 -11.50
N THR A 185 1.01 9.01 -12.57
CA THR A 185 -0.43 9.23 -12.65
C THR A 185 -1.11 7.89 -12.88
N ALA A 186 -2.40 7.80 -12.55
CA ALA A 186 -3.19 6.64 -12.87
C ALA A 186 -4.58 7.04 -13.35
N ALA A 187 -5.09 6.28 -14.32
CA ALA A 187 -6.52 6.24 -14.62
C ALA A 187 -7.12 5.07 -13.84
N LEU A 188 -7.86 5.37 -12.78
CA LEU A 188 -8.58 4.41 -11.96
C LEU A 188 -10.01 4.25 -12.46
N ILE A 189 -10.45 3.01 -12.62
CA ILE A 189 -11.85 2.71 -12.97
C ILE A 189 -12.45 1.91 -11.82
N ILE A 190 -13.52 2.44 -11.22
CA ILE A 190 -14.27 1.78 -10.14
C ILE A 190 -15.73 1.70 -10.58
N GLY A 191 -16.21 0.49 -10.85
CA GLY A 191 -17.49 0.28 -11.51
C GLY A 191 -17.47 0.90 -12.91
N THR A 192 -18.29 1.94 -13.11
CA THR A 192 -18.35 2.71 -14.36
C THR A 192 -17.67 4.08 -14.27
N GLU A 193 -17.18 4.46 -13.09
CA GLU A 193 -16.56 5.76 -12.88
C GLU A 193 -15.07 5.71 -13.20
N SER A 194 -14.59 6.71 -13.93
CA SER A 194 -13.17 6.92 -14.20
C SER A 194 -12.66 8.09 -13.36
N GLN A 195 -11.53 7.90 -12.70
CA GLN A 195 -10.90 8.89 -11.83
C GLN A 195 -9.42 9.03 -12.19
N ASP A 196 -8.98 10.26 -12.48
CA ASP A 196 -7.56 10.57 -12.59
C ASP A 196 -6.96 10.66 -11.19
N ALA A 197 -5.89 9.93 -10.96
CA ALA A 197 -5.27 9.78 -9.65
C ALA A 197 -3.78 10.09 -9.70
N LEU A 198 -3.24 10.57 -8.58
CA LEU A 198 -1.81 10.55 -8.35
C LEU A 198 -1.38 9.13 -8.04
N ALA A 199 -0.23 8.72 -8.55
CA ALA A 199 0.25 7.36 -8.42
C ALA A 199 1.70 7.27 -7.96
N SER A 200 2.08 6.08 -7.52
CA SER A 200 3.44 5.70 -7.19
C SER A 200 3.65 4.26 -7.59
N LEU A 201 4.73 4.00 -8.33
CA LEU A 201 5.18 2.66 -8.72
C LEU A 201 6.44 2.33 -7.93
N PHE A 202 6.62 1.07 -7.53
CA PHE A 202 7.79 0.68 -6.76
C PHE A 202 8.22 -0.77 -6.97
N THR A 203 9.49 -1.01 -6.68
CA THR A 203 10.10 -2.33 -6.49
C THR A 203 10.92 -2.31 -5.21
N SER A 204 11.02 -3.46 -4.55
CA SER A 204 11.80 -3.63 -3.33
C SER A 204 12.30 -5.07 -3.25
N THR A 205 13.55 -5.26 -2.83
CA THR A 205 14.11 -6.53 -2.41
C THR A 205 14.63 -6.36 -1.00
N GLN A 206 14.13 -7.18 -0.09
CA GLN A 206 14.48 -7.16 1.32
C GLN A 206 15.02 -8.52 1.73
N LYS A 207 16.05 -8.49 2.57
CA LYS A 207 16.64 -9.68 3.15
C LYS A 207 16.80 -9.46 4.64
N THR A 208 16.22 -10.37 5.41
CA THR A 208 16.34 -10.38 6.87
C THR A 208 17.07 -11.64 7.30
N LYS A 209 18.04 -11.49 8.19
CA LYS A 209 18.73 -12.60 8.85
C LYS A 209 18.66 -12.40 10.35
N VAL A 210 18.05 -13.32 11.06
CA VAL A 210 18.05 -13.32 12.54
C VAL A 210 19.00 -14.42 13.02
N VAL A 211 19.87 -14.09 13.98
CA VAL A 211 20.79 -15.02 14.64
C VAL A 211 20.54 -14.94 16.14
N CYS A 212 20.23 -16.05 16.78
CA CYS A 212 20.02 -16.12 18.24
C CYS A 212 21.15 -16.89 18.91
N HIS A 213 21.54 -16.45 20.11
CA HIS A 213 22.62 -17.01 20.92
C HIS A 213 22.09 -17.62 22.21
#